data_AF-A0A2H3DES1-F1
#
_entry.id   AF-A0A2H3DES1-F1
#
_cell.length_a   1.000
_cell.length_b   1.000
_cell.length_c   1.000
_cell.angle_alpha   90.00
_cell.angle_beta   90.00
_cell.angle_gamma   90.00
#
_symmetry.space_group_name_H-M   'P 1'
#
loop_
_entity.id
_entity.type
_entity.pdbx_description
1 polymer ?
#
loop_
_entity_poly.entity_id
_entity_poly.type
_entity_poly.pdbx_seq_one_letter_code
_entity_poly.pdbx_strand_id
1 'polypeptide(L)'
;MHTCRFNVIQLQYLESIFEQLQTRESANADLRNYFDASMKVPSIGNFSDVDGYGGFIPGEHYLAAMLNKAIERDEADANQHTSLLEPDQLAIDDSHKVNKHIAKVEGVNVFGAMWTCMTSRYIQSQALTLTKAHKERIGPLTGISQSTKRYGHNNPCIIFSDDPIKDKHLINSAFPMLSKNLTPIAEAHGLIPLELPSTLSPVVLTTAMLIESTLSSLMAPLDIDKDASLCISFDAEWNVSRTLGVSIIQLAPHQDPPEIFLIPIYRFDKKLLPLSLLCLMLSNRVFKIGSGIKGDMTWLKKQFLQLSGKPITTIDLKDYAIQQGVIHRKDSGSLDALVEKTLEKYLPKEDVVWKSERWEDGKLSSDLIQYAATDVFASCCIFEKLSESPLLNNVTIDTPAGSRIALLIQEGGEIIAYGKISADQSSPFKGVHVKVPNQNRVVIDIDTLLKPSAVAVLHIDHSITNSTASKNGRTKLGAFTLGQLQEASMSSSFLMVTPTSLLIFDNCNVRDIEALESSVNTQAPMPFMEPFLPPDMEPGLESDSEESDDQSYPQQDFTGKSSTLAAQMLQANYEASAVSRGIVFTSVY
;
A
#
# COMPACT_ATOMS: atom_id res chain seq x y z
N MET A 1 -39.18 -3.46 -33.45
CA MET A 1 -39.44 -3.88 -34.85
C MET A 1 -39.29 -5.39 -35.06
N HIS A 2 -38.29 -6.07 -34.49
CA HIS A 2 -38.10 -7.52 -34.67
C HIS A 2 -39.09 -8.42 -33.89
N THR A 3 -39.58 -8.02 -32.71
CA THR A 3 -40.64 -8.75 -31.97
C THR A 3 -41.98 -8.75 -32.69
N CYS A 4 -42.39 -7.62 -33.27
CA CYS A 4 -43.62 -7.55 -34.06
C CYS A 4 -43.52 -8.44 -35.31
N ARG A 5 -42.36 -8.44 -35.99
CA ARG A 5 -42.15 -9.24 -37.20
C ARG A 5 -42.05 -10.74 -36.92
N PHE A 6 -41.43 -11.14 -35.80
CA PHE A 6 -41.39 -12.54 -35.37
C PHE A 6 -42.80 -13.06 -35.02
N ASN A 7 -43.57 -12.30 -34.24
CA ASN A 7 -44.95 -12.68 -33.89
C ASN A 7 -45.85 -12.75 -35.12
N VAL A 8 -45.65 -11.86 -36.11
CA VAL A 8 -46.37 -11.89 -37.39
C VAL A 8 -46.03 -13.15 -38.19
N ILE A 9 -44.76 -13.54 -38.27
CA ILE A 9 -44.34 -14.76 -38.99
C ILE A 9 -44.83 -16.03 -38.28
N GLN A 10 -44.77 -16.06 -36.94
CA GLN A 10 -45.29 -17.18 -36.15
C GLN A 10 -46.81 -17.32 -36.32
N LEU A 11 -47.55 -16.21 -36.33
CA LEU A 11 -48.99 -16.21 -36.58
C LEU A 11 -49.30 -16.71 -38.00
N GLN A 12 -48.59 -16.20 -39.02
CA GLN A 12 -48.74 -16.63 -40.41
C GLN A 12 -48.47 -18.14 -40.60
N TYR A 13 -47.46 -18.67 -39.90
CA TYR A 13 -47.16 -20.10 -39.91
C TYR A 13 -48.33 -20.91 -39.32
N LEU A 14 -48.87 -20.51 -38.17
CA LEU A 14 -50.00 -21.18 -37.53
C LEU A 14 -51.29 -21.08 -38.35
N GLU A 15 -51.56 -19.92 -38.95
CA GLU A 15 -52.69 -19.71 -39.87
C GLU A 15 -52.60 -20.62 -41.10
N SER A 16 -51.40 -20.76 -41.68
CA SER A 16 -51.18 -21.64 -42.85
C SER A 16 -51.43 -23.12 -42.53
N ILE A 17 -51.09 -23.57 -41.31
CA ILE A 17 -51.40 -24.93 -40.84
C ILE A 17 -52.91 -25.07 -40.63
N PHE A 18 -53.55 -24.06 -40.05
CA PHE A 18 -54.99 -24.08 -39.78
C PHE A 18 -55.84 -24.11 -41.07
N GLU A 19 -55.49 -23.32 -42.08
CA GLU A 19 -56.15 -23.35 -43.40
C GLU A 19 -55.97 -24.68 -44.12
N GLN A 20 -54.77 -25.30 -44.04
CA GLN A 20 -54.53 -26.64 -44.61
C GLN A 20 -55.38 -27.72 -43.94
N LEU A 21 -55.68 -27.56 -42.65
CA LEU A 21 -56.56 -28.47 -41.91
C LEU A 21 -58.05 -28.22 -42.25
N GLN A 22 -58.50 -26.96 -42.37
CA GLN A 22 -59.89 -26.64 -42.69
C GLN A 22 -60.29 -26.96 -44.15
N THR A 23 -59.41 -26.72 -45.13
CA THR A 23 -59.69 -27.00 -46.55
C THR A 23 -59.92 -28.51 -46.81
N ARG A 24 -59.49 -29.37 -45.88
CA ARG A 24 -59.61 -30.85 -45.94
C ARG A 24 -60.90 -31.43 -45.33
N GLU A 25 -61.73 -30.64 -44.65
CA GLU A 25 -63.03 -31.14 -44.17
C GLU A 25 -64.11 -31.16 -45.28
N SER A 26 -63.93 -30.43 -46.38
CA SER A 26 -64.94 -30.25 -47.43
C SER A 26 -64.73 -31.04 -48.73
N ALA A 27 -63.68 -31.88 -48.85
CA ALA A 27 -63.42 -32.68 -50.05
C ALA A 27 -63.11 -34.16 -49.72
N ASN A 28 -64.08 -35.03 -49.98
CA ASN A 28 -64.05 -36.51 -50.10
C ASN A 28 -63.22 -37.33 -49.10
N ALA A 29 -63.93 -38.17 -48.34
CA ALA A 29 -63.46 -38.97 -47.22
C ALA A 29 -62.54 -40.17 -47.57
N ASP A 30 -62.27 -40.49 -48.84
CA ASP A 30 -61.48 -41.68 -49.23
C ASP A 30 -60.00 -41.41 -49.53
N LEU A 31 -59.51 -40.16 -49.36
CA LEU A 31 -58.07 -39.85 -49.41
C LEU A 31 -57.38 -39.88 -48.03
N ARG A 32 -58.13 -40.16 -46.95
CA ARG A 32 -57.62 -40.13 -45.56
C ARG A 32 -56.56 -41.21 -45.27
N ASN A 33 -56.54 -42.31 -46.02
CA ASN A 33 -55.64 -43.44 -45.73
C ASN A 33 -54.32 -43.45 -46.56
N TYR A 34 -54.08 -42.48 -47.44
CA TYR A 34 -52.84 -42.43 -48.25
C TYR A 34 -51.83 -41.36 -47.83
N PHE A 35 -52.15 -40.50 -46.85
CA PHE A 35 -51.26 -39.40 -46.43
C PHE A 35 -51.08 -39.25 -44.91
N ASP A 36 -51.60 -40.17 -44.09
CA ASP A 36 -51.53 -40.11 -42.63
C ASP A 36 -50.16 -40.55 -42.04
N ALA A 37 -49.14 -40.80 -42.88
CA ALA A 37 -47.84 -41.28 -42.44
C ALA A 37 -46.63 -40.43 -42.87
N SER A 38 -46.82 -39.31 -43.59
CA SER A 38 -45.68 -38.55 -44.16
C SER A 38 -45.69 -37.02 -44.03
N MET A 39 -46.67 -36.40 -43.36
CA MET A 39 -46.55 -34.98 -42.98
C MET A 39 -46.04 -34.86 -41.54
N LYS A 40 -44.72 -34.87 -41.39
CA LYS A 40 -44.10 -34.29 -40.19
C LYS A 40 -44.27 -32.78 -40.31
N VAL A 41 -45.10 -32.18 -39.46
CA VAL A 41 -45.00 -30.73 -39.21
C VAL A 41 -43.54 -30.49 -38.80
N PRO A 42 -42.77 -29.65 -39.53
CA PRO A 42 -41.35 -29.48 -39.23
C PRO A 42 -41.20 -29.01 -37.79
N SER A 43 -40.37 -29.71 -37.00
CA SER A 43 -40.01 -29.23 -35.66
C SER A 43 -39.26 -27.91 -35.79
N ILE A 44 -39.47 -26.99 -34.84
CA ILE A 44 -38.64 -25.78 -34.73
C ILE A 44 -37.15 -26.22 -34.72
N GLY A 45 -36.37 -25.67 -35.66
CA GLY A 45 -34.97 -26.03 -35.88
C GLY A 45 -34.06 -25.67 -34.68
N ASN A 46 -32.85 -26.22 -34.67
CA ASN A 46 -31.84 -25.90 -33.65
C ASN A 46 -31.26 -24.49 -33.88
N PHE A 47 -30.66 -23.85 -32.87
CA PHE A 47 -30.21 -22.45 -32.95
C PHE A 47 -29.18 -22.18 -34.07
N SER A 48 -28.47 -23.22 -34.51
CA SER A 48 -27.48 -23.22 -35.59
C SER A 48 -28.08 -23.52 -36.98
N ASP A 49 -29.38 -23.80 -37.05
CA ASP A 49 -30.09 -24.17 -38.27
C ASP A 49 -30.42 -22.91 -39.08
N VAL A 50 -29.60 -22.66 -40.09
CA VAL A 50 -29.71 -21.51 -41.00
C VAL A 50 -31.04 -21.56 -41.77
N ASP A 51 -31.57 -22.75 -42.02
CA ASP A 51 -32.79 -22.96 -42.80
C ASP A 51 -34.05 -22.98 -41.92
N GLY A 52 -33.91 -23.35 -40.64
CA GLY A 52 -35.01 -23.46 -39.67
C GLY A 52 -35.62 -22.13 -39.21
N TYR A 53 -34.85 -21.05 -39.20
CA TYR A 53 -35.34 -19.69 -38.89
C TYR A 53 -35.60 -18.87 -40.17
N GLY A 54 -35.78 -19.50 -41.32
CA GLY A 54 -35.97 -18.82 -42.60
C GLY A 54 -34.77 -17.95 -43.00
N GLY A 55 -33.54 -18.36 -42.67
CA GLY A 55 -32.31 -17.61 -42.95
C GLY A 55 -31.90 -16.61 -41.87
N PHE A 56 -32.61 -16.49 -40.74
CA PHE A 56 -32.37 -15.46 -39.73
C PHE A 56 -31.60 -15.97 -38.51
N ILE A 57 -30.34 -15.56 -38.40
CA ILE A 57 -29.51 -15.76 -37.21
C ILE A 57 -29.74 -14.58 -36.24
N PRO A 58 -30.09 -14.80 -34.97
CA PRO A 58 -30.25 -13.73 -34.00
C PRO A 58 -28.94 -12.93 -33.85
N GLY A 59 -29.00 -11.62 -34.07
CA GLY A 59 -27.84 -10.75 -33.89
C GLY A 59 -27.41 -10.66 -32.42
N GLU A 60 -26.13 -10.33 -32.20
CA GLU A 60 -25.56 -10.09 -30.85
C GLU A 60 -26.45 -9.17 -30.01
N HIS A 61 -26.94 -8.07 -30.59
CA HIS A 61 -27.81 -7.12 -29.90
C HIS A 61 -29.14 -7.73 -29.42
N TYR A 62 -29.72 -8.67 -30.18
CA TYR A 62 -30.94 -9.34 -29.79
C TYR A 62 -30.68 -10.29 -28.62
N LEU A 63 -29.61 -11.08 -28.70
CA LEU A 63 -29.22 -12.01 -27.64
C LEU A 63 -28.87 -11.27 -26.35
N ALA A 64 -28.11 -10.17 -26.44
CA ALA A 64 -27.80 -9.31 -25.30
C ALA A 64 -29.07 -8.71 -24.69
N ALA A 65 -30.00 -8.21 -25.51
CA ALA A 65 -31.27 -7.65 -25.02
C ALA A 65 -32.16 -8.72 -24.36
N MET A 66 -32.19 -9.95 -24.88
CA MET A 66 -32.90 -11.05 -24.26
C MET A 66 -32.28 -11.46 -22.93
N LEU A 67 -30.95 -11.59 -22.87
CA LEU A 67 -30.23 -11.92 -21.65
C LEU A 67 -30.44 -10.84 -20.57
N ASN A 68 -30.32 -9.56 -20.93
CA ASN A 68 -30.58 -8.45 -20.03
C ASN A 68 -32.01 -8.50 -19.49
N LYS A 69 -33.01 -8.77 -20.34
CA LYS A 69 -34.40 -8.92 -19.88
C LYS A 69 -34.59 -10.08 -18.91
N ALA A 70 -33.90 -11.19 -19.11
CA ALA A 70 -33.95 -12.33 -18.19
C ALA A 70 -33.31 -11.94 -16.85
N ILE A 71 -32.15 -11.27 -16.87
CA ILE A 71 -31.47 -10.78 -15.66
C ILE A 71 -32.36 -9.75 -14.91
N GLU A 72 -32.93 -8.77 -15.62
CA GLU A 72 -33.82 -7.75 -15.04
C GLU A 72 -35.09 -8.37 -14.44
N ARG A 73 -35.64 -9.42 -15.07
CA ARG A 73 -36.80 -10.14 -14.52
C ARG A 73 -36.47 -10.82 -13.21
N ASP A 74 -35.28 -11.43 -13.11
CA ASP A 74 -34.86 -12.22 -11.95
C ASP A 74 -34.11 -11.35 -10.90
N GLU A 75 -33.97 -10.04 -11.14
CA GLU A 75 -33.21 -9.10 -10.31
C GLU A 75 -33.73 -9.05 -8.87
N ALA A 76 -35.05 -8.99 -8.67
CA ALA A 76 -35.64 -8.91 -7.34
C ALA A 76 -35.32 -10.15 -6.49
N ASP A 77 -35.43 -11.34 -7.10
CA ASP A 77 -35.14 -12.62 -6.45
C ASP A 77 -33.64 -12.76 -6.19
N ALA A 78 -32.79 -12.35 -7.13
CA ALA A 78 -31.33 -12.35 -6.97
C ALA A 78 -30.88 -11.39 -5.85
N ASN A 79 -31.46 -10.18 -5.79
CA ASN A 79 -31.18 -9.20 -4.74
C ASN A 79 -31.65 -9.71 -3.36
N GLN A 80 -32.83 -10.32 -3.30
CA GLN A 80 -33.34 -10.93 -2.06
C GLN A 80 -32.44 -12.09 -1.62
N HIS A 81 -32.11 -13.01 -2.53
CA HIS A 81 -31.23 -14.14 -2.25
C HIS A 81 -29.87 -13.67 -1.72
N THR A 82 -29.24 -12.71 -2.40
CA THR A 82 -27.95 -12.15 -1.97
C THR A 82 -28.04 -11.51 -0.59
N SER A 83 -29.12 -10.79 -0.31
CA SER A 83 -29.35 -10.14 0.99
C SER A 83 -29.50 -11.14 2.15
N LEU A 84 -29.92 -12.38 1.86
CA LEU A 84 -30.07 -13.46 2.82
C LEU A 84 -28.76 -14.17 3.16
N LEU A 85 -27.68 -13.91 2.41
CA LEU A 85 -26.39 -14.57 2.64
C LEU A 85 -25.66 -13.97 3.83
N GLU A 86 -25.02 -14.82 4.64
CA GLU A 86 -24.18 -14.39 5.75
C GLU A 86 -22.89 -13.73 5.24
N PRO A 87 -22.53 -12.53 5.72
CA PRO A 87 -21.27 -11.88 5.39
C PRO A 87 -20.18 -12.28 6.39
N ASP A 88 -19.65 -13.50 6.26
CA ASP A 88 -18.55 -14.03 7.08
C ASP A 88 -17.30 -13.14 7.05
N GLN A 89 -16.93 -12.74 5.84
CA GLN A 89 -15.88 -11.81 5.51
C GLN A 89 -16.32 -10.92 4.35
N LEU A 90 -15.81 -9.69 4.31
CA LEU A 90 -16.08 -8.77 3.21
C LEU A 90 -14.79 -8.29 2.55
N ALA A 91 -14.85 -7.99 1.27
CA ALA A 91 -13.82 -7.25 0.54
C ALA A 91 -14.47 -6.06 -0.15
N ILE A 92 -13.85 -4.89 -0.04
CA ILE A 92 -14.26 -3.68 -0.73
C ILE A 92 -13.21 -3.27 -1.75
N ASP A 93 -13.65 -2.87 -2.95
CA ASP A 93 -12.76 -2.49 -4.05
C ASP A 93 -13.40 -1.38 -4.92
N ASP A 94 -12.56 -0.55 -5.52
CA ASP A 94 -12.93 0.46 -6.52
C ASP A 94 -12.50 0.00 -7.93
N SER A 95 -13.45 -0.50 -8.73
CA SER A 95 -13.16 -0.84 -10.12
C SER A 95 -13.24 0.38 -11.04
N HIS A 96 -12.11 0.74 -11.64
CA HIS A 96 -12.04 1.78 -12.68
C HIS A 96 -12.23 1.25 -14.11
N LYS A 97 -12.39 -0.08 -14.28
CA LYS A 97 -12.52 -0.70 -15.60
C LYS A 97 -13.90 -0.46 -16.20
N VAL A 98 -14.95 -0.60 -15.39
CA VAL A 98 -16.35 -0.40 -15.82
C VAL A 98 -16.56 1.01 -16.39
N ASN A 99 -16.00 2.02 -15.74
CA ASN A 99 -16.15 3.41 -16.15
C ASN A 99 -15.55 3.72 -17.53
N LYS A 100 -14.60 2.91 -18.03
CA LYS A 100 -14.06 3.06 -19.39
C LYS A 100 -15.08 2.66 -20.47
N HIS A 101 -16.08 1.87 -20.10
CA HIS A 101 -17.13 1.37 -21.00
C HIS A 101 -18.45 2.14 -20.83
N ILE A 102 -18.56 3.04 -19.86
CA ILE A 102 -19.71 3.93 -19.68
C ILE A 102 -19.55 5.16 -20.58
N ALA A 103 -20.67 5.65 -21.12
CA ALA A 103 -20.70 6.85 -21.95
C ALA A 103 -20.10 8.07 -21.24
N LYS A 104 -19.35 8.87 -21.99
CA LYS A 104 -18.77 10.13 -21.52
C LYS A 104 -19.67 11.29 -21.91
N VAL A 105 -19.75 12.30 -21.04
CA VAL A 105 -20.43 13.57 -21.35
C VAL A 105 -19.35 14.58 -21.66
N GLU A 106 -19.36 15.14 -22.87
CA GLU A 106 -18.34 16.10 -23.35
C GLU A 106 -16.89 15.58 -23.21
N GLY A 107 -16.69 14.27 -23.36
CA GLY A 107 -15.38 13.62 -23.22
C GLY A 107 -14.94 13.37 -21.77
N VAL A 108 -15.75 13.73 -20.77
CA VAL A 108 -15.50 13.52 -19.35
C VAL A 108 -16.25 12.29 -18.85
N ASN A 109 -15.60 11.48 -18.01
CA ASN A 109 -16.25 10.35 -17.36
C ASN A 109 -17.26 10.87 -16.34
N VAL A 110 -18.50 10.35 -16.38
CA VAL A 110 -19.54 10.72 -15.42
C VAL A 110 -19.23 10.16 -14.03
N PHE A 111 -18.70 8.94 -13.96
CA PHE A 111 -18.36 8.25 -12.71
C PHE A 111 -16.85 8.09 -12.53
N GLY A 112 -16.40 8.16 -11.28
CA GLY A 112 -15.00 7.97 -10.87
C GLY A 112 -14.63 6.50 -10.63
N ALA A 113 -15.53 5.70 -10.03
CA ALA A 113 -15.35 4.25 -9.87
C ALA A 113 -16.68 3.49 -9.83
N MET A 114 -16.61 2.16 -9.96
CA MET A 114 -17.64 1.25 -9.48
C MET A 114 -17.13 0.63 -8.18
N TRP A 115 -17.65 1.12 -7.05
CA TRP A 115 -17.38 0.56 -5.75
C TRP A 115 -18.12 -0.77 -5.62
N THR A 116 -17.43 -1.82 -5.17
CA THR A 116 -18.00 -3.15 -4.97
C THR A 116 -17.69 -3.64 -3.56
N CYS A 117 -18.68 -4.20 -2.89
CA CYS A 117 -18.52 -4.97 -1.66
C CYS A 117 -18.93 -6.41 -1.93
N MET A 118 -18.08 -7.36 -1.56
CA MET A 118 -18.31 -8.78 -1.83
C MET A 118 -17.87 -9.65 -0.66
N THR A 119 -18.48 -10.83 -0.55
CA THR A 119 -17.96 -11.95 0.24
C THR A 119 -16.93 -12.73 -0.60
N SER A 120 -16.43 -13.84 -0.08
CA SER A 120 -15.58 -14.77 -0.85
C SER A 120 -16.25 -15.33 -2.12
N ARG A 121 -17.58 -15.30 -2.21
CA ARG A 121 -18.33 -15.98 -3.27
C ARG A 121 -19.30 -15.08 -4.02
N TYR A 122 -19.85 -14.07 -3.35
CA TYR A 122 -20.96 -13.28 -3.87
C TYR A 122 -20.72 -11.78 -3.70
N ILE A 123 -21.07 -11.02 -4.74
CA ILE A 123 -21.17 -9.57 -4.67
C ILE A 123 -22.38 -9.23 -3.81
N GLN A 124 -22.15 -8.46 -2.73
CA GLN A 124 -23.18 -8.03 -1.78
C GLN A 124 -23.78 -6.68 -2.15
N SER A 125 -22.96 -5.79 -2.72
CA SER A 125 -23.43 -4.49 -3.18
C SER A 125 -22.47 -3.86 -4.18
N GLN A 126 -23.03 -3.09 -5.12
CA GLN A 126 -22.28 -2.27 -6.06
C GLN A 126 -22.88 -0.88 -6.14
N ALA A 127 -22.02 0.13 -6.27
CA ALA A 127 -22.43 1.50 -6.48
C ALA A 127 -21.49 2.19 -7.46
N LEU A 128 -22.07 2.85 -8.47
CA LEU A 128 -21.34 3.79 -9.31
C LEU A 128 -21.12 5.07 -8.51
N THR A 129 -19.86 5.41 -8.24
CA THR A 129 -19.50 6.60 -7.47
C THR A 129 -18.93 7.67 -8.39
N LEU A 130 -19.34 8.92 -8.18
CA LEU A 130 -18.79 10.10 -8.84
C LEU A 130 -17.35 10.33 -8.38
N THR A 131 -17.07 10.09 -7.11
CA THR A 131 -15.75 10.29 -6.50
C THR A 131 -15.31 9.09 -5.66
N LYS A 132 -14.11 9.19 -5.06
CA LYS A 132 -13.63 8.23 -4.04
C LYS A 132 -14.11 8.57 -2.62
N ALA A 133 -15.05 9.49 -2.47
CA ALA A 133 -15.52 9.91 -1.15
C ALA A 133 -16.35 8.81 -0.46
N HIS A 134 -16.06 8.56 0.83
CA HIS A 134 -16.79 7.59 1.63
C HIS A 134 -18.29 7.86 1.75
N LYS A 135 -18.70 9.14 1.61
CA LYS A 135 -20.12 9.54 1.67
C LYS A 135 -20.97 8.90 0.58
N GLU A 136 -20.37 8.51 -0.54
CA GLU A 136 -21.05 7.81 -1.63
C GLU A 136 -21.11 6.29 -1.41
N ARG A 137 -20.30 5.76 -0.49
CA ARG A 137 -20.17 4.31 -0.20
C ARG A 137 -20.90 3.87 1.06
N ILE A 138 -21.11 4.80 2.00
CA ILE A 138 -21.70 4.50 3.31
C ILE A 138 -23.12 3.96 3.22
N GLY A 139 -23.93 4.46 2.29
CA GLY A 139 -25.30 3.99 2.09
C GLY A 139 -25.36 2.49 1.76
N PRO A 140 -24.72 2.05 0.66
CA PRO A 140 -24.58 0.64 0.31
C PRO A 140 -24.05 -0.24 1.45
N LEU A 141 -22.95 0.16 2.10
CA LEU A 141 -22.32 -0.63 3.17
C LEU A 141 -23.22 -0.74 4.42
N THR A 142 -23.94 0.34 4.75
CA THR A 142 -24.92 0.34 5.84
C THR A 142 -26.12 -0.56 5.51
N GLY A 143 -26.54 -0.62 4.24
CA GLY A 143 -27.56 -1.54 3.76
C GLY A 143 -27.20 -3.01 4.04
N ILE A 144 -25.94 -3.40 3.78
CA ILE A 144 -25.45 -4.73 4.10
C ILE A 144 -25.50 -5.01 5.61
N SER A 145 -25.02 -4.07 6.43
CA SER A 145 -25.07 -4.18 7.91
C SER A 145 -26.50 -4.32 8.45
N GLN A 146 -27.45 -3.57 7.87
CA GLN A 146 -28.87 -3.68 8.23
C GLN A 146 -29.47 -5.03 7.80
N SER A 147 -29.12 -5.53 6.60
CA SER A 147 -29.54 -6.84 6.12
C SER A 147 -29.04 -7.96 7.04
N THR A 148 -27.75 -7.91 7.39
CA THR A 148 -27.09 -8.83 8.32
C THR A 148 -27.87 -8.94 9.63
N LYS A 149 -28.20 -7.78 10.23
CA LYS A 149 -28.99 -7.73 11.48
C LYS A 149 -30.42 -8.23 11.29
N ARG A 150 -31.07 -7.86 10.19
CA ARG A 150 -32.47 -8.23 9.91
C ARG A 150 -32.65 -9.75 9.80
N TYR A 151 -31.66 -10.44 9.22
CA TYR A 151 -31.70 -11.88 9.03
C TYR A 151 -31.03 -12.67 10.16
N GLY A 152 -30.56 -12.00 11.22
CA GLY A 152 -29.99 -12.67 12.40
C GLY A 152 -28.59 -13.22 12.18
N HIS A 153 -27.86 -12.72 11.17
CA HIS A 153 -26.49 -13.12 10.86
C HIS A 153 -25.48 -12.47 11.80
N ASN A 154 -24.31 -13.08 11.91
CA ASN A 154 -23.18 -12.48 12.60
C ASN A 154 -22.61 -11.32 11.79
N ASN A 155 -22.00 -10.35 12.49
CA ASN A 155 -21.21 -9.32 11.80
C ASN A 155 -19.97 -9.98 11.16
N PRO A 156 -19.47 -9.44 10.02
CA PRO A 156 -18.20 -9.88 9.47
C PRO A 156 -17.10 -9.76 10.51
N CYS A 157 -16.23 -10.77 10.56
CA CYS A 157 -15.07 -10.77 11.46
C CYS A 157 -13.87 -10.03 10.85
N ILE A 158 -13.83 -9.91 9.52
CA ILE A 158 -12.74 -9.29 8.78
C ILE A 158 -13.28 -8.59 7.53
N ILE A 159 -12.68 -7.45 7.20
CA ILE A 159 -12.94 -6.73 5.95
C ILE A 159 -11.61 -6.36 5.27
N PHE A 160 -11.48 -6.73 4.01
CA PHE A 160 -10.33 -6.42 3.17
C PHE A 160 -10.57 -5.12 2.38
N SER A 161 -9.54 -4.29 2.29
CA SER A 161 -9.51 -3.04 1.52
C SER A 161 -8.09 -2.85 0.96
N ASP A 162 -7.98 -2.18 -0.18
CA ASP A 162 -6.72 -1.73 -0.75
C ASP A 162 -6.08 -0.58 0.06
N ASP A 163 -6.91 0.18 0.77
CA ASP A 163 -6.50 1.28 1.66
C ASP A 163 -7.22 1.20 3.02
N PRO A 164 -6.86 0.21 3.86
CA PRO A 164 -7.54 -0.04 5.12
C PRO A 164 -7.48 1.15 6.08
N ILE A 165 -6.40 1.96 6.02
CA ILE A 165 -6.23 3.16 6.85
C ILE A 165 -7.27 4.21 6.49
N LYS A 166 -7.51 4.46 5.20
CA LYS A 166 -8.56 5.39 4.79
C LYS A 166 -9.94 4.82 5.09
N ASP A 167 -10.20 3.57 4.73
CA ASP A 167 -11.55 2.99 4.80
C ASP A 167 -11.99 2.61 6.22
N LYS A 168 -11.07 2.56 7.20
CA LYS A 168 -11.37 2.19 8.59
C LYS A 168 -12.58 2.89 9.19
N HIS A 169 -12.72 4.21 9.00
CA HIS A 169 -13.87 4.95 9.53
C HIS A 169 -15.18 4.54 8.86
N LEU A 170 -15.19 4.42 7.53
CA LEU A 170 -16.34 3.96 6.74
C LEU A 170 -16.80 2.58 7.21
N ILE A 171 -15.84 1.66 7.38
CA ILE A 171 -16.07 0.29 7.83
C ILE A 171 -16.62 0.27 9.27
N ASN A 172 -15.95 0.94 10.21
CA ASN A 172 -16.36 0.97 11.61
C ASN A 172 -17.73 1.62 11.81
N SER A 173 -18.10 2.56 10.95
CA SER A 173 -19.43 3.18 10.97
C SER A 173 -20.52 2.18 10.60
N ALA A 174 -20.27 1.32 9.60
CA ALA A 174 -21.22 0.29 9.18
C ALA A 174 -21.22 -0.94 10.11
N PHE A 175 -20.05 -1.34 10.61
CA PHE A 175 -19.84 -2.52 11.46
C PHE A 175 -19.05 -2.19 12.74
N PRO A 176 -19.69 -1.58 13.75
CA PRO A 176 -18.99 -1.11 14.97
C PRO A 176 -18.37 -2.22 15.83
N MET A 177 -18.71 -3.49 15.60
CA MET A 177 -18.10 -4.61 16.32
C MET A 177 -16.65 -4.85 15.87
N LEU A 178 -16.28 -4.47 14.65
CA LEU A 178 -14.93 -4.61 14.13
C LEU A 178 -13.90 -3.74 14.85
N SER A 179 -14.32 -2.68 15.55
CA SER A 179 -13.41 -1.81 16.29
C SER A 179 -13.20 -2.23 17.75
N LYS A 180 -13.85 -3.29 18.22
CA LYS A 180 -13.79 -3.71 19.63
C LYS A 180 -12.68 -4.73 19.84
N ASN A 181 -11.99 -4.59 20.98
CA ASN A 181 -10.96 -5.53 21.43
C ASN A 181 -9.88 -5.81 20.38
N LEU A 182 -9.51 -4.79 19.60
CA LEU A 182 -8.44 -4.90 18.62
C LEU A 182 -7.09 -4.75 19.30
N THR A 183 -6.19 -5.68 19.01
CA THR A 183 -4.76 -5.55 19.30
C THR A 183 -4.08 -4.88 18.11
N PRO A 184 -3.40 -3.73 18.28
CA PRO A 184 -2.55 -3.16 17.25
C PRO A 184 -1.58 -4.20 16.69
N ILE A 185 -1.35 -4.17 15.37
CA ILE A 185 -0.48 -5.16 14.72
C ILE A 185 0.95 -5.15 15.30
N ALA A 186 1.44 -3.96 15.67
CA ALA A 186 2.73 -3.79 16.31
C ALA A 186 2.81 -4.51 17.67
N GLU A 187 1.75 -4.42 18.48
CA GLU A 187 1.65 -5.14 19.75
C GLU A 187 1.57 -6.65 19.54
N ALA A 188 0.87 -7.10 18.49
CA ALA A 188 0.85 -8.52 18.10
C ALA A 188 2.24 -9.03 17.66
N HIS A 189 3.12 -8.14 17.18
CA HIS A 189 4.53 -8.43 16.89
C HIS A 189 5.47 -8.24 18.08
N GLY A 190 4.93 -7.98 19.28
CA GLY A 190 5.70 -7.87 20.53
C GLY A 190 6.28 -6.48 20.81
N LEU A 191 5.93 -5.46 20.03
CA LEU A 191 6.34 -4.08 20.31
C LEU A 191 5.49 -3.49 21.44
N ILE A 192 6.12 -2.71 22.32
CA ILE A 192 5.44 -1.99 23.39
C ILE A 192 5.06 -0.57 22.94
N PRO A 193 3.98 0.03 23.48
CA PRO A 193 3.62 1.40 23.16
C PRO A 193 4.69 2.37 23.65
N LEU A 194 4.92 3.44 22.88
CA LEU A 194 5.61 4.62 23.38
C LEU A 194 4.65 5.42 24.27
N GLU A 195 4.96 5.45 25.56
CA GLU A 195 4.21 6.20 26.55
C GLU A 195 4.99 7.44 26.99
N LEU A 196 4.25 8.52 27.23
CA LEU A 196 4.79 9.70 27.90
C LEU A 196 5.07 9.35 29.38
N PRO A 197 6.29 9.56 29.89
CA PRO A 197 6.60 9.30 31.29
C PRO A 197 5.65 10.06 32.22
N SER A 198 5.18 9.40 33.29
CA SER A 198 4.24 9.99 34.26
C SER A 198 4.81 11.19 35.03
N THR A 199 6.13 11.37 35.00
CA THR A 199 6.83 12.53 35.54
C THR A 199 6.72 13.77 34.65
N LEU A 200 6.38 13.60 33.37
CA LEU A 200 6.25 14.69 32.41
C LEU A 200 4.78 15.14 32.33
N SER A 201 4.54 16.39 32.72
CA SER A 201 3.23 17.03 32.57
C SER A 201 3.29 18.11 31.48
N PRO A 202 2.56 17.96 30.37
CA PRO A 202 2.51 18.98 29.32
C PRO A 202 1.95 20.31 29.85
N VAL A 203 2.61 21.43 29.51
CA VAL A 203 2.20 22.77 29.92
C VAL A 203 1.52 23.49 28.77
N VAL A 204 0.26 23.89 28.95
CA VAL A 204 -0.51 24.62 27.92
C VAL A 204 -0.35 26.13 28.10
N LEU A 205 0.35 26.78 27.17
CA LEU A 205 0.65 28.22 27.20
C LEU A 205 -0.48 29.04 26.56
N THR A 206 -1.56 29.26 27.31
CA THR A 206 -2.82 29.83 26.78
C THR A 206 -2.83 31.35 26.58
N THR A 207 -1.83 32.09 27.07
CA THR A 207 -1.79 33.55 26.99
C THR A 207 -0.46 34.04 26.43
N ALA A 208 -0.47 35.23 25.81
CA ALA A 208 0.76 35.84 25.30
C ALA A 208 1.80 36.01 26.40
N MET A 209 1.41 36.45 27.60
CA MET A 209 2.35 36.60 28.73
C MET A 209 3.06 35.30 29.12
N LEU A 210 2.33 34.18 29.17
CA LEU A 210 2.92 32.87 29.46
C LEU A 210 3.89 32.45 28.36
N ILE A 211 3.54 32.68 27.10
CA ILE A 211 4.40 32.39 25.95
C ILE A 211 5.67 33.25 26.01
N GLU A 212 5.53 34.56 26.19
CA GLU A 212 6.68 35.46 26.27
C GLU A 212 7.62 35.06 27.41
N SER A 213 7.09 34.86 28.63
CA SER A 213 7.90 34.50 29.79
C SER A 213 8.61 33.16 29.61
N THR A 214 7.91 32.14 29.11
CA THR A 214 8.45 30.78 28.98
C THR A 214 9.50 30.73 27.87
N LEU A 215 9.17 31.23 26.68
CA LEU A 215 10.06 31.16 25.53
C LEU A 215 11.25 32.12 25.64
N SER A 216 11.09 33.30 26.26
CA SER A 216 12.22 34.18 26.58
C SER A 216 13.19 33.50 27.54
N SER A 217 12.69 32.84 28.59
CA SER A 217 13.55 32.09 29.52
C SER A 217 14.29 30.95 28.82
N LEU A 218 13.59 30.23 27.94
CA LEU A 218 14.17 29.14 27.16
C LEU A 218 15.29 29.62 26.22
N MET A 219 15.14 30.81 25.64
CA MET A 219 16.13 31.39 24.71
C MET A 219 17.23 32.20 25.40
N ALA A 220 17.11 32.50 26.69
CA ALA A 220 18.08 33.32 27.44
C ALA A 220 19.56 32.86 27.30
N PRO A 221 19.88 31.55 27.26
CA PRO A 221 21.26 31.10 27.03
C PRO A 221 21.85 31.59 25.70
N LEU A 222 21.02 31.77 24.66
CA LEU A 222 21.46 32.24 23.35
C LEU A 222 21.88 33.73 23.36
N ASP A 223 21.41 34.51 24.32
CA ASP A 223 21.82 35.91 24.47
C ASP A 223 23.16 36.05 25.20
N ILE A 224 23.50 35.06 26.03
CA ILE A 224 24.73 35.01 26.82
C ILE A 224 25.89 34.47 25.98
N ASP A 225 25.65 33.36 25.29
CA ASP A 225 26.67 32.68 24.48
C ASP A 225 26.31 32.77 22.99
N LYS A 226 27.26 33.29 22.20
CA LYS A 226 27.10 33.46 20.75
C LYS A 226 27.16 32.12 20.01
N ASP A 227 27.90 31.15 20.55
CA ASP A 227 28.09 29.83 19.97
C ASP A 227 27.04 28.83 20.45
N ALA A 228 26.25 29.19 21.48
CA ALA A 228 25.13 28.38 21.93
C ALA A 228 24.05 28.21 20.85
N SER A 229 23.51 27.00 20.81
CA SER A 229 22.38 26.62 19.96
C SER A 229 21.31 25.93 20.81
N LEU A 230 20.10 25.90 20.28
CA LEU A 230 18.96 25.29 20.94
C LEU A 230 18.26 24.33 19.97
N CYS A 231 18.16 23.07 20.37
CA CYS A 231 17.37 22.07 19.65
C CYS A 231 15.99 21.94 20.30
N ILE A 232 14.93 21.96 19.49
CA ILE A 232 13.55 21.81 19.94
C ILE A 232 12.82 20.88 18.99
N SER A 233 12.28 19.78 19.52
CA SER A 233 11.30 18.97 18.81
C SER A 233 10.00 19.76 18.63
N PHE A 234 9.47 19.76 17.42
CA PHE A 234 8.40 20.64 16.96
C PHE A 234 7.38 19.86 16.15
N ASP A 235 6.10 20.07 16.45
CA ASP A 235 4.99 19.60 15.64
C ASP A 235 3.80 20.56 15.72
N ALA A 236 2.82 20.42 14.82
CA ALA A 236 1.68 21.31 14.72
C ALA A 236 0.39 20.59 14.32
N GLU A 237 -0.73 20.98 14.91
CA GLU A 237 -2.03 20.34 14.67
C GLU A 237 -3.10 21.35 14.25
N TRP A 238 -4.08 20.88 13.49
CA TRP A 238 -5.17 21.68 12.96
C TRP A 238 -6.49 20.91 12.87
N ASN A 239 -7.58 21.65 12.93
CA ASN A 239 -8.91 21.12 12.65
C ASN A 239 -9.02 20.56 11.22
N VAL A 240 -9.73 19.44 11.04
CA VAL A 240 -9.93 18.79 9.73
C VAL A 240 -10.59 19.73 8.71
N SER A 241 -11.51 20.58 9.17
CA SER A 241 -12.14 21.64 8.38
C SER A 241 -11.17 22.71 7.89
N ARG A 242 -10.01 22.85 8.55
CA ARG A 242 -8.92 23.79 8.23
C ARG A 242 -9.35 25.24 8.13
N THR A 243 -10.36 25.64 8.90
CA THR A 243 -10.96 26.97 8.81
C THR A 243 -10.03 28.09 9.30
N LEU A 244 -9.25 27.84 10.35
CA LEU A 244 -8.32 28.84 10.91
C LEU A 244 -6.86 28.62 10.49
N GLY A 245 -6.52 27.46 9.93
CA GLY A 245 -5.15 27.04 9.66
C GLY A 245 -4.62 26.15 10.78
N VAL A 246 -3.35 26.31 11.14
CA VAL A 246 -2.72 25.68 12.29
C VAL A 246 -3.37 26.18 13.58
N SER A 247 -3.83 25.24 14.39
CA SER A 247 -4.57 25.50 15.63
C SER A 247 -3.63 25.51 16.83
N ILE A 248 -2.72 24.53 16.93
CA ILE A 248 -1.76 24.43 18.03
C ILE A 248 -0.32 24.17 17.54
N ILE A 249 0.67 24.60 18.31
CA ILE A 249 2.08 24.26 18.15
C ILE A 249 2.53 23.47 19.39
N GLN A 250 3.36 22.46 19.17
CA GLN A 250 3.89 21.57 20.18
C GLN A 250 5.41 21.72 20.20
N LEU A 251 5.99 21.87 21.39
CA LEU A 251 7.44 22.04 21.55
C LEU A 251 7.96 21.12 22.65
N ALA A 252 9.08 20.45 22.39
CA ALA A 252 9.87 19.78 23.43
C ALA A 252 11.35 20.16 23.26
N PRO A 253 11.89 21.07 24.10
CA PRO A 253 13.31 21.37 24.10
C PRO A 253 14.13 20.14 24.50
N HIS A 254 15.28 19.96 23.86
CA HIS A 254 16.24 18.92 24.21
C HIS A 254 17.01 19.33 25.47
N GLN A 255 16.40 19.08 26.63
CA GLN A 255 16.91 19.35 27.97
C GLN A 255 16.68 18.12 28.85
N ASP A 256 17.45 17.99 29.93
CA ASP A 256 17.27 16.93 30.93
C ASP A 256 16.86 17.56 32.28
N PRO A 257 15.62 17.37 32.76
CA PRO A 257 14.53 16.60 32.14
C PRO A 257 13.87 17.35 30.97
N PRO A 258 13.22 16.64 30.02
CA PRO A 258 12.52 17.27 28.92
C PRO A 258 11.24 17.94 29.40
N GLU A 259 10.95 19.15 28.90
CA GLU A 259 9.69 19.84 29.12
C GLU A 259 8.85 19.84 27.84
N ILE A 260 7.52 19.80 27.97
CA ILE A 260 6.60 19.81 26.83
C ILE A 260 5.67 21.01 26.91
N PHE A 261 5.65 21.81 25.86
CA PHE A 261 4.79 22.99 25.74
C PHE A 261 3.80 22.85 24.61
N LEU A 262 2.53 23.13 24.91
CA LEU A 262 1.45 23.20 23.94
C LEU A 262 0.96 24.64 23.83
N ILE A 263 1.03 25.21 22.63
CA ILE A 263 0.70 26.62 22.37
C ILE A 263 -0.54 26.67 21.48
N PRO A 264 -1.73 27.00 22.01
CA PRO A 264 -2.95 27.16 21.22
C PRO A 264 -2.92 28.46 20.41
N ILE A 265 -2.21 28.42 19.28
CA ILE A 265 -1.96 29.60 18.44
C ILE A 265 -3.21 30.17 17.78
N TYR A 266 -4.29 29.38 17.64
CA TYR A 266 -5.58 29.85 17.13
C TYR A 266 -6.19 31.00 17.97
N ARG A 267 -5.76 31.16 19.23
CA ARG A 267 -6.24 32.20 20.15
C ARG A 267 -5.64 33.58 19.87
N PHE A 268 -4.56 33.65 19.10
CA PHE A 268 -3.92 34.90 18.77
C PHE A 268 -4.45 35.44 17.44
N ASP A 269 -4.21 36.72 17.19
CA ASP A 269 -4.54 37.31 15.90
C ASP A 269 -3.84 36.49 14.80
N LYS A 270 -4.62 36.02 13.81
CA LYS A 270 -4.12 35.23 12.68
C LYS A 270 -2.97 35.91 11.93
N LYS A 271 -2.76 37.21 12.12
CA LYS A 271 -1.67 37.97 11.49
C LYS A 271 -0.42 38.08 12.35
N LEU A 272 -0.50 37.87 13.66
CA LEU A 272 0.58 38.18 14.61
C LEU A 272 0.86 37.02 15.57
N LEU A 273 2.10 36.54 15.54
CA LEU A 273 2.64 35.67 16.56
C LEU A 273 3.12 36.49 17.76
N PRO A 274 3.03 35.94 18.99
CA PRO A 274 3.80 36.42 20.13
C PRO A 274 5.29 36.59 19.76
N LEU A 275 5.93 37.65 20.28
CA LEU A 275 7.27 38.08 19.87
C LEU A 275 8.31 37.01 20.16
N SER A 276 8.32 36.41 21.36
CA SER A 276 9.26 35.34 21.71
C SER A 276 9.07 34.11 20.81
N LEU A 277 7.83 33.77 20.46
CA LEU A 277 7.56 32.68 19.52
C LEU A 277 8.08 33.03 18.12
N LEU A 278 7.86 34.26 17.66
CA LEU A 278 8.41 34.73 16.38
C LEU A 278 9.94 34.67 16.36
N CYS A 279 10.61 35.12 17.43
CA CYS A 279 12.06 35.05 17.59
C CYS A 279 12.56 33.60 17.56
N LEU A 280 11.90 32.69 18.28
CA LEU A 280 12.21 31.27 18.28
C LEU A 280 12.09 30.66 16.88
N MET A 281 11.02 30.99 16.15
CA MET A 281 10.79 30.49 14.78
C MET A 281 11.84 31.01 13.79
N LEU A 282 12.26 32.27 13.91
CA LEU A 282 13.17 32.92 12.94
C LEU A 282 14.65 32.81 13.30
N SER A 283 15.00 32.47 14.53
CA SER A 283 16.39 32.30 14.95
C SER A 283 17.06 31.17 14.16
N ASN A 284 18.23 31.46 13.59
CA ASN A 284 19.07 30.47 12.92
C ASN A 284 19.83 29.57 13.90
N ARG A 285 19.86 29.94 15.19
CA ARG A 285 20.47 29.17 16.30
C ARG A 285 19.47 28.23 16.99
N VAL A 286 18.19 28.31 16.62
CA VAL A 286 17.15 27.40 17.10
C VAL A 286 16.80 26.41 16.00
N PHE A 287 17.14 25.14 16.21
CA PHE A 287 16.87 24.02 15.32
C PHE A 287 15.52 23.39 15.67
N LYS A 288 14.57 23.48 14.75
CA LYS A 288 13.25 22.87 14.89
C LYS A 288 13.28 21.47 14.30
N ILE A 289 12.97 20.44 15.08
CA ILE A 289 13.17 19.03 14.73
C ILE A 289 11.82 18.32 14.65
N GLY A 290 11.54 17.59 13.57
CA GLY A 290 10.26 16.86 13.46
C GLY A 290 10.18 15.98 12.22
N SER A 291 9.20 15.07 12.19
CA SER A 291 8.91 14.21 11.04
C SER A 291 8.04 14.98 10.03
N GLY A 292 8.52 15.17 8.80
CA GLY A 292 7.77 15.91 7.78
C GLY A 292 7.60 17.41 8.08
N ILE A 293 8.42 17.95 8.98
CA ILE A 293 8.32 19.31 9.56
C ILE A 293 8.22 20.44 8.53
N LYS A 294 8.77 20.23 7.32
CA LYS A 294 8.66 21.20 6.21
C LYS A 294 7.19 21.49 5.86
N GLY A 295 6.30 20.51 6.03
CA GLY A 295 4.86 20.66 5.88
C GLY A 295 4.28 21.68 6.85
N ASP A 296 4.60 21.55 8.14
CA ASP A 296 4.10 22.42 9.21
C ASP A 296 4.60 23.85 9.04
N MET A 297 5.89 23.99 8.71
CA MET A 297 6.48 25.29 8.41
C MET A 297 5.80 25.96 7.20
N THR A 298 5.40 25.18 6.19
CA THR A 298 4.68 25.71 5.04
C THR A 298 3.30 26.25 5.44
N TRP A 299 2.58 25.54 6.31
CA TRP A 299 1.28 25.99 6.82
C TRP A 299 1.40 27.22 7.70
N LEU A 300 2.38 27.26 8.61
CA LEU A 300 2.64 28.42 9.45
C LEU A 300 3.03 29.66 8.63
N LYS A 301 3.84 29.51 7.58
CA LYS A 301 4.19 30.62 6.66
C LYS A 301 3.01 31.14 5.87
N LYS A 302 2.05 30.28 5.52
CA LYS A 302 0.79 30.69 4.85
C LYS A 302 -0.12 31.45 5.80
N GLN A 303 -0.20 31.04 7.06
CA GLN A 303 -1.05 31.65 8.07
C GLN A 303 -0.48 32.97 8.57
N PHE A 304 0.81 33.03 8.91
CA PHE A 304 1.45 34.18 9.53
C PHE A 304 2.40 34.89 8.56
N LEU A 305 1.98 36.07 8.09
CA LEU A 305 2.77 36.90 7.17
C LEU A 305 4.17 37.25 7.73
N GLN A 306 4.32 37.32 9.05
CA GLN A 306 5.61 37.57 9.71
C GLN A 306 6.67 36.49 9.43
N LEU A 307 6.25 35.28 9.02
CA LEU A 307 7.13 34.16 8.66
C LEU A 307 7.32 34.02 7.15
N SER A 308 6.47 34.65 6.34
CA SER A 308 6.49 34.50 4.88
C SER A 308 7.80 34.98 4.28
N GLY A 309 8.39 34.20 3.38
CA GLY A 309 9.67 34.50 2.73
C GLY A 309 10.91 34.39 3.62
N LYS A 310 10.76 34.10 4.93
CA LYS A 310 11.89 34.00 5.85
C LYS A 310 12.39 32.55 5.95
N PRO A 311 13.72 32.33 6.05
CA PRO A 311 14.27 31.01 6.33
C PRO A 311 13.90 30.60 7.76
N ILE A 312 13.61 29.31 7.94
CA ILE A 312 13.39 28.68 9.26
C ILE A 312 14.34 27.49 9.32
N THR A 313 15.20 27.46 10.33
CA THR A 313 16.15 26.35 10.53
C THR A 313 15.39 25.12 11.03
N THR A 314 15.41 24.05 10.23
CA THR A 314 14.73 22.79 10.53
C THR A 314 15.64 21.60 10.33
N ILE A 315 15.47 20.56 11.14
CA ILE A 315 16.03 19.22 10.95
C ILE A 315 14.84 18.28 10.72
N ASP A 316 14.78 17.69 9.53
CA ASP A 316 13.75 16.68 9.23
C ASP A 316 14.24 15.31 9.72
N LEU A 317 13.46 14.65 10.56
CA LEU A 317 13.86 13.38 11.17
C LEU A 317 14.08 12.26 10.14
N LYS A 318 13.37 12.27 9.00
CA LYS A 318 13.61 11.29 7.94
C LYS A 318 14.99 11.51 7.33
N ASP A 319 15.29 12.76 6.96
CA ASP A 319 16.59 13.13 6.37
C ASP A 319 17.73 12.81 7.35
N TYR A 320 17.53 13.07 8.64
CA TYR A 320 18.51 12.78 9.69
C TYR A 320 18.71 11.27 9.91
N ALA A 321 17.63 10.48 9.98
CA ALA A 321 17.70 9.03 10.11
C ALA A 321 18.38 8.34 8.92
N ILE A 322 18.20 8.86 7.69
CA ILE A 322 18.94 8.40 6.50
C ILE A 322 20.44 8.68 6.65
N GLN A 323 20.80 9.89 7.12
CA GLN A 323 22.20 10.25 7.34
C GLN A 323 22.87 9.39 8.41
N GLN A 324 22.11 8.94 9.40
CA GLN A 324 22.55 8.01 10.44
C GLN A 324 22.52 6.54 10.00
N GLY A 325 22.00 6.23 8.80
CA GLY A 325 21.92 4.86 8.29
C GLY A 325 20.86 3.99 8.94
N VAL A 326 19.91 4.57 9.70
CA VAL A 326 18.86 3.82 10.40
C VAL A 326 17.75 3.39 9.44
N ILE A 327 17.47 4.21 8.41
CA ILE A 327 16.49 3.89 7.37
C ILE A 327 17.04 4.21 5.99
N HIS A 328 16.50 3.56 4.96
CA HIS A 328 16.79 3.88 3.58
C HIS A 328 15.90 5.02 3.07
N ARG A 329 16.34 5.67 1.98
CA ARG A 329 15.59 6.78 1.36
C ARG A 329 14.15 6.44 0.97
N LYS A 330 13.93 5.18 0.55
CA LYS A 330 12.63 4.66 0.12
C LYS A 330 11.72 4.29 1.29
N ASP A 331 12.27 4.14 2.48
CA ASP A 331 11.50 3.75 3.66
C ASP A 331 10.58 4.90 4.08
N SER A 332 9.53 4.55 4.82
CA SER A 332 8.64 5.56 5.40
C SER A 332 9.43 6.45 6.35
N GLY A 333 9.21 7.76 6.25
CA GLY A 333 9.71 8.73 7.23
C GLY A 333 8.64 9.24 8.16
N SER A 334 7.49 8.56 8.20
CA SER A 334 6.41 8.88 9.13
C SER A 334 6.87 8.66 10.57
N LEU A 335 6.33 9.45 11.50
CA LEU A 335 6.76 9.42 12.90
C LEU A 335 6.65 8.03 13.54
N ASP A 336 5.56 7.31 13.28
CA ASP A 336 5.34 5.93 13.74
C ASP A 336 6.40 4.95 13.19
N ALA A 337 6.73 5.03 11.91
CA ALA A 337 7.77 4.20 11.32
C ALA A 337 9.14 4.49 11.92
N LEU A 338 9.43 5.76 12.23
CA LEU A 338 10.68 6.15 12.90
C LEU A 338 10.73 5.69 14.36
N VAL A 339 9.61 5.77 15.10
CA VAL A 339 9.50 5.23 16.46
C VAL A 339 9.78 3.72 16.45
N GLU A 340 9.19 2.97 15.51
CA GLU A 340 9.43 1.55 15.36
C GLU A 340 10.90 1.24 15.05
N LYS A 341 11.48 1.92 14.06
CA LYS A 341 12.85 1.64 13.60
C LYS A 341 13.94 2.11 14.56
N THR A 342 13.70 3.18 15.30
CA THR A 342 14.73 3.81 16.15
C THR A 342 14.57 3.44 17.62
N LEU A 343 13.35 3.30 18.11
CA LEU A 343 13.05 3.07 19.53
C LEU A 343 12.55 1.66 19.83
N GLU A 344 12.26 0.84 18.81
CA GLU A 344 11.67 -0.50 18.96
C GLU A 344 10.35 -0.47 19.74
N LYS A 345 9.57 0.59 19.52
CA LYS A 345 8.24 0.81 20.09
C LYS A 345 7.23 1.10 19.00
N TYR A 346 5.95 1.13 19.33
CA TYR A 346 4.94 1.69 18.41
C TYR A 346 4.32 2.95 18.99
N LEU A 347 3.94 3.87 18.10
CA LEU A 347 3.23 5.08 18.47
C LEU A 347 1.72 4.82 18.43
N PRO A 348 1.00 4.87 19.57
CA PRO A 348 -0.44 4.63 19.59
C PRO A 348 -1.18 5.77 18.87
N LYS A 349 -1.75 5.49 17.70
CA LYS A 349 -2.55 6.45 16.94
C LYS A 349 -4.02 6.11 17.05
N GLU A 350 -4.75 6.86 17.87
CA GLU A 350 -6.21 6.78 17.91
C GLU A 350 -6.82 7.65 16.82
N ASP A 351 -7.55 7.03 15.88
CA ASP A 351 -8.09 7.72 14.69
C ASP A 351 -9.04 8.89 14.98
N VAL A 352 -9.66 8.88 16.16
CA VAL A 352 -10.61 9.91 16.57
C VAL A 352 -9.89 11.20 16.98
N VAL A 353 -8.68 11.08 17.54
CA VAL A 353 -7.98 12.20 18.16
C VAL A 353 -7.23 13.04 17.12
N TRP A 354 -6.52 12.40 16.18
CA TRP A 354 -5.76 13.13 15.16
C TRP A 354 -6.63 13.74 14.04
N LYS A 355 -7.84 13.19 13.79
CA LYS A 355 -8.84 13.77 12.87
C LYS A 355 -9.87 14.66 13.59
N SER A 356 -9.46 15.28 14.69
CA SER A 356 -10.36 16.08 15.52
C SER A 356 -10.71 17.43 14.87
N GLU A 357 -11.95 17.88 15.09
CA GLU A 357 -12.41 19.26 14.83
C GLU A 357 -12.37 20.11 16.12
N ARG A 358 -11.73 19.59 17.17
CA ARG A 358 -11.76 20.15 18.54
C ARG A 358 -10.44 20.72 19.00
N TRP A 359 -9.47 20.92 18.10
CA TRP A 359 -8.20 21.58 18.41
C TRP A 359 -8.39 23.05 18.80
N GLU A 360 -9.52 23.63 18.41
CA GLU A 360 -9.88 25.04 18.62
C GLU A 360 -10.89 25.22 19.78
N ASP A 361 -11.22 24.15 20.51
CA ASP A 361 -12.10 24.22 21.68
C ASP A 361 -11.49 25.14 22.75
N GLY A 362 -12.34 25.87 23.47
CA GLY A 362 -11.93 26.77 24.56
C GLY A 362 -11.14 26.10 25.69
N LYS A 363 -11.17 24.77 25.76
CA LYS A 363 -10.27 23.96 26.59
C LYS A 363 -9.96 22.66 25.84
N LEU A 364 -8.67 22.38 25.61
CA LEU A 364 -8.23 21.11 25.03
C LEU A 364 -8.60 19.96 25.97
N SER A 365 -9.11 18.86 25.42
CA SER A 365 -9.35 17.63 26.19
C SER A 365 -8.04 16.99 26.63
N SER A 366 -8.10 16.14 27.66
CA SER A 366 -6.97 15.33 28.11
C SER A 366 -6.36 14.54 26.96
N ASP A 367 -7.21 13.97 26.11
CA ASP A 367 -6.77 13.06 25.05
C ASP A 367 -6.01 13.79 23.95
N LEU A 368 -6.45 15.02 23.60
CA LEU A 368 -5.73 15.89 22.65
C LEU A 368 -4.39 16.37 23.22
N ILE A 369 -4.36 16.70 24.52
CA ILE A 369 -3.12 17.09 25.20
C ILE A 369 -2.13 15.93 25.22
N GLN A 370 -2.61 14.73 25.57
CA GLN A 370 -1.78 13.53 25.65
C GLN A 370 -1.24 13.15 24.27
N TYR A 371 -2.08 13.16 23.24
CA TYR A 371 -1.68 12.88 21.87
C TYR A 371 -0.60 13.87 21.40
N ALA A 372 -0.86 15.18 21.50
CA ALA A 372 0.07 16.21 21.05
C ALA A 372 1.39 16.19 21.84
N ALA A 373 1.34 15.89 23.13
CA ALA A 373 2.54 15.72 23.92
C ALA A 373 3.35 14.49 23.51
N THR A 374 2.68 13.37 23.21
CA THR A 374 3.32 12.12 22.83
C THR A 374 4.02 12.25 21.47
N ASP A 375 3.43 12.95 20.50
CA ASP A 375 4.01 13.15 19.17
C ASP A 375 5.32 13.95 19.20
N VAL A 376 5.33 15.08 19.92
CA VAL A 376 6.55 15.88 20.06
C VAL A 376 7.59 15.18 20.96
N PHE A 377 7.16 14.42 21.97
CA PHE A 377 8.05 13.59 22.79
C PHE A 377 8.69 12.46 21.99
N ALA A 378 7.94 11.82 21.08
CA ALA A 378 8.46 10.81 20.19
C ALA A 378 9.56 11.38 19.28
N SER A 379 9.31 12.57 18.71
CA SER A 379 10.32 13.30 17.93
C SER A 379 11.58 13.58 18.75
N CYS A 380 11.42 13.94 20.03
CA CYS A 380 12.51 14.19 20.95
C CYS A 380 13.37 12.94 21.17
N CYS A 381 12.73 11.83 21.55
CA CYS A 381 13.38 10.54 21.78
C CYS A 381 14.11 10.02 20.53
N ILE A 382 13.48 10.14 19.35
CA ILE A 382 14.10 9.74 18.08
C ILE A 382 15.37 10.56 17.84
N PHE A 383 15.29 11.89 17.94
CA PHE A 383 16.45 12.73 17.68
C PHE A 383 17.61 12.47 18.64
N GLU A 384 17.32 12.30 19.92
CA GLU A 384 18.33 11.96 20.92
C GLU A 384 18.98 10.63 20.60
N LYS A 385 18.18 9.60 20.29
CA LYS A 385 18.69 8.28 19.93
C LYS A 385 19.54 8.28 18.66
N LEU A 386 19.13 9.05 17.66
CA LEU A 386 19.89 9.24 16.43
C LEU A 386 21.18 10.04 16.65
N SER A 387 21.18 10.95 17.62
CA SER A 387 22.35 11.78 17.96
C SER A 387 23.41 11.02 18.77
N GLU A 388 23.01 9.96 19.49
CA GLU A 388 23.95 9.02 20.13
C GLU A 388 24.75 8.20 19.10
N SER A 389 24.18 7.98 17.92
CA SER A 389 24.84 7.22 16.87
C SER A 389 25.92 8.09 16.20
N PRO A 390 27.14 7.57 16.00
CA PRO A 390 28.13 8.30 15.23
C PRO A 390 27.58 8.51 13.83
N LEU A 391 27.54 9.78 13.39
CA LEU A 391 27.22 10.11 12.00
C LEU A 391 27.98 9.14 11.11
N LEU A 392 27.28 8.47 10.20
CA LEU A 392 27.97 7.80 9.10
C LEU A 392 28.79 8.89 8.44
N ASN A 393 30.11 8.85 8.67
CA ASN A 393 31.03 9.73 8.02
C ASN A 393 30.92 9.38 6.53
N ASN A 394 30.08 10.13 5.83
CA ASN A 394 29.86 9.88 4.43
C ASN A 394 31.12 10.33 3.71
N VAL A 395 31.58 9.51 2.78
CA VAL A 395 32.73 9.85 1.97
C VAL A 395 32.35 11.05 1.11
N THR A 396 33.07 12.16 1.27
CA THR A 396 32.93 13.34 0.41
C THR A 396 33.97 13.32 -0.71
N ILE A 397 33.83 14.21 -1.70
CA ILE A 397 34.86 14.39 -2.74
C ILE A 397 36.21 14.86 -2.19
N ASP A 398 36.20 15.53 -1.04
CA ASP A 398 37.41 16.04 -0.39
C ASP A 398 38.06 14.99 0.52
N THR A 399 37.50 13.76 0.54
CA THR A 399 38.07 12.66 1.29
C THR A 399 39.49 12.36 0.78
N PRO A 400 40.52 12.35 1.65
CA PRO A 400 41.89 12.14 1.23
C PRO A 400 42.10 10.81 0.49
N ALA A 401 42.96 10.82 -0.52
CA ALA A 401 43.41 9.60 -1.17
C ALA A 401 44.00 8.60 -0.16
N GLY A 402 43.74 7.31 -0.38
CA GLY A 402 44.13 6.24 0.54
C GLY A 402 43.16 5.99 1.69
N SER A 403 42.17 6.85 1.91
CA SER A 403 41.13 6.63 2.93
C SER A 403 40.38 5.33 2.66
N ARG A 404 40.21 4.50 3.71
CA ARG A 404 39.55 3.20 3.66
C ARG A 404 38.04 3.36 3.58
N ILE A 405 37.41 2.68 2.62
CA ILE A 405 35.98 2.80 2.35
C ILE A 405 35.32 1.43 2.14
N ALA A 406 34.01 1.39 2.37
CA ALA A 406 33.14 0.30 1.97
C ALA A 406 32.17 0.79 0.89
N LEU A 407 31.95 -0.03 -0.14
CA LEU A 407 31.02 0.21 -1.24
C LEU A 407 29.70 -0.48 -0.93
N LEU A 408 28.60 0.28 -1.03
CA LEU A 408 27.24 -0.20 -0.82
C LEU A 408 26.55 -0.52 -2.15
N ILE A 409 25.64 -1.50 -2.14
CA ILE A 409 24.82 -1.83 -3.33
C ILE A 409 23.89 -0.69 -3.74
N GLN A 410 23.42 0.06 -2.76
CA GLN A 410 22.61 1.27 -2.89
C GLN A 410 22.84 2.14 -1.64
N GLU A 411 22.38 3.38 -1.64
CA GLU A 411 22.49 4.29 -0.49
C GLU A 411 21.91 3.64 0.79
N GLY A 412 22.76 3.45 1.81
CA GLY A 412 22.43 2.75 3.05
C GLY A 412 22.27 1.22 2.95
N GLY A 413 22.44 0.61 1.78
CA GLY A 413 22.28 -0.83 1.58
C GLY A 413 23.44 -1.67 2.11
N GLU A 414 23.44 -2.98 1.82
CA GLU A 414 24.52 -3.89 2.23
C GLU A 414 25.87 -3.54 1.59
N ILE A 415 26.95 -3.83 2.32
CA ILE A 415 28.31 -3.72 1.82
C ILE A 415 28.56 -4.82 0.79
N ILE A 416 29.07 -4.43 -0.38
CA ILE A 416 29.36 -5.34 -1.50
C ILE A 416 30.84 -5.43 -1.85
N ALA A 417 31.66 -4.46 -1.42
CA ALA A 417 33.11 -4.46 -1.59
C ALA A 417 33.78 -3.49 -0.60
N TYR A 418 35.07 -3.68 -0.36
CA TYR A 418 35.94 -2.74 0.34
C TYR A 418 37.05 -2.24 -0.59
N GLY A 419 37.54 -1.04 -0.29
CA GLY A 419 38.54 -0.40 -1.12
C GLY A 419 39.10 0.85 -0.47
N LYS A 420 39.75 1.68 -1.28
CA LYS A 420 40.31 2.98 -0.87
C LYS A 420 40.00 4.06 -1.89
N ILE A 421 39.97 5.31 -1.45
CA ILE A 421 39.93 6.45 -2.38
C ILE A 421 41.21 6.46 -3.21
N SER A 422 41.07 6.45 -4.54
CA SER A 422 42.22 6.48 -5.45
C SER A 422 42.92 7.83 -5.39
N ALA A 423 44.26 7.84 -5.48
CA ALA A 423 45.02 9.06 -5.70
C ALA A 423 44.80 9.64 -7.11
N ASP A 424 44.48 8.78 -8.08
CA ASP A 424 44.12 9.17 -9.43
C ASP A 424 42.61 9.46 -9.51
N GLN A 425 42.28 10.75 -9.56
CA GLN A 425 40.93 11.29 -9.79
C GLN A 425 40.79 11.92 -11.19
N SER A 426 41.52 11.39 -12.18
CA SER A 426 41.44 11.85 -13.57
C SER A 426 40.02 11.77 -14.13
N SER A 427 39.64 12.73 -14.98
CA SER A 427 38.31 12.81 -15.58
C SER A 427 38.44 13.09 -17.09
N PRO A 428 37.83 12.28 -17.96
CA PRO A 428 37.05 11.06 -17.68
C PRO A 428 37.94 9.85 -17.33
N PHE A 429 37.49 9.01 -16.41
CA PHE A 429 38.13 7.74 -16.07
C PHE A 429 37.41 6.59 -16.80
N LYS A 430 38.10 5.89 -17.71
CA LYS A 430 37.55 4.80 -18.53
C LYS A 430 36.19 5.16 -19.19
N GLY A 431 36.07 6.38 -19.71
CA GLY A 431 34.85 6.87 -20.36
C GLY A 431 33.78 7.41 -19.41
N VAL A 432 33.96 7.30 -18.10
CA VAL A 432 33.05 7.85 -17.08
C VAL A 432 33.55 9.21 -16.59
N HIS A 433 32.72 10.24 -16.69
CA HIS A 433 33.02 11.54 -16.10
C HIS A 433 32.98 11.45 -14.57
N VAL A 434 34.12 11.77 -13.94
CA VAL A 434 34.25 11.91 -12.48
C VAL A 434 33.76 13.31 -12.07
N LYS A 435 34.15 14.35 -12.82
CA LYS A 435 33.68 15.73 -12.59
C LYS A 435 32.35 15.98 -13.32
N VAL A 436 31.24 15.86 -12.59
CA VAL A 436 29.87 16.20 -13.05
C VAL A 436 29.36 17.46 -12.35
N PRO A 437 28.32 18.17 -12.84
CA PRO A 437 27.84 19.45 -12.28
C PRO A 437 27.56 19.43 -10.77
N ASN A 438 27.19 18.27 -10.22
CA ASN A 438 26.91 18.10 -8.78
C ASN A 438 28.08 17.49 -7.98
N GLN A 439 29.24 17.25 -8.62
CA GLN A 439 30.48 16.72 -8.01
C GLN A 439 30.27 15.57 -7.00
N ASN A 440 29.46 14.56 -7.32
CA ASN A 440 29.13 13.47 -6.37
C ASN A 440 29.78 12.14 -6.76
N ARG A 441 30.93 12.13 -7.44
CA ARG A 441 31.58 10.89 -7.92
C ARG A 441 33.07 10.93 -7.64
N VAL A 442 33.61 9.77 -7.27
CA VAL A 442 35.04 9.57 -7.00
C VAL A 442 35.52 8.27 -7.63
N VAL A 443 36.81 8.21 -7.95
CA VAL A 443 37.51 6.99 -8.32
C VAL A 443 37.93 6.26 -7.04
N ILE A 444 37.60 4.98 -6.95
CA ILE A 444 37.99 4.09 -5.86
C ILE A 444 38.80 2.92 -6.39
N ASP A 445 39.73 2.43 -5.57
CA ASP A 445 40.46 1.18 -5.78
C ASP A 445 39.82 0.10 -4.91
N ILE A 446 39.11 -0.84 -5.52
CA ILE A 446 38.49 -1.98 -4.83
C ILE A 446 39.54 -3.08 -4.68
N ASP A 447 39.80 -3.52 -3.46
CA ASP A 447 40.74 -4.61 -3.17
C ASP A 447 40.08 -5.85 -2.56
N THR A 448 38.87 -5.72 -2.01
CA THR A 448 38.13 -6.83 -1.42
C THR A 448 36.71 -6.84 -1.98
N LEU A 449 36.30 -7.95 -2.59
CA LEU A 449 34.98 -8.06 -3.24
C LEU A 449 34.12 -9.09 -2.50
N LEU A 450 32.98 -8.65 -1.95
CA LEU A 450 32.06 -9.52 -1.21
C LEU A 450 30.96 -10.08 -2.11
N LYS A 451 30.44 -9.27 -3.04
CA LYS A 451 29.36 -9.66 -3.96
C LYS A 451 29.75 -9.39 -5.42
N PRO A 452 30.39 -10.36 -6.12
CA PRO A 452 30.84 -10.19 -7.51
C PRO A 452 29.71 -9.92 -8.51
N SER A 453 28.50 -10.39 -8.24
CA SER A 453 27.32 -10.20 -9.09
C SER A 453 26.71 -8.79 -9.02
N ALA A 454 27.18 -7.94 -8.10
CA ALA A 454 26.67 -6.58 -7.95
C ALA A 454 26.98 -5.71 -9.18
N VAL A 455 26.05 -4.82 -9.51
CA VAL A 455 26.09 -4.04 -10.76
C VAL A 455 26.90 -2.75 -10.58
N ALA A 456 27.90 -2.53 -11.43
CA ALA A 456 28.65 -1.28 -11.52
C ALA A 456 27.93 -0.29 -12.44
N VAL A 457 26.86 0.35 -11.95
CA VAL A 457 25.89 1.13 -12.73
C VAL A 457 26.51 2.22 -13.63
N LEU A 458 27.67 2.76 -13.27
CA LEU A 458 28.36 3.79 -14.04
C LEU A 458 29.27 3.25 -15.16
N HIS A 459 29.56 1.95 -15.18
CA HIS A 459 30.47 1.31 -16.13
C HIS A 459 29.65 0.48 -17.11
N ILE A 460 29.25 1.13 -18.21
CA ILE A 460 28.43 0.54 -19.27
C ILE A 460 29.34 0.03 -20.38
N ASP A 461 29.03 -1.15 -20.92
CA ASP A 461 29.72 -1.67 -22.09
C ASP A 461 29.20 -1.00 -23.38
N HIS A 462 29.97 -0.06 -23.92
CA HIS A 462 29.64 0.63 -25.17
C HIS A 462 29.93 -0.19 -26.44
N SER A 463 30.57 -1.36 -26.34
CA SER A 463 30.80 -2.24 -27.50
C SER A 463 29.53 -2.99 -27.94
N ILE A 464 28.44 -2.87 -27.18
CA ILE A 464 27.22 -3.69 -27.30
C ILE A 464 26.04 -2.95 -27.98
N THR A 465 26.21 -1.73 -28.49
CA THR A 465 25.16 -1.13 -29.34
C THR A 465 25.01 -1.83 -30.70
N ASN A 466 25.90 -2.77 -31.07
CA ASN A 466 25.92 -3.37 -32.42
C ASN A 466 26.08 -4.92 -32.50
N SER A 467 25.88 -5.71 -31.43
CA SER A 467 26.15 -7.16 -31.49
C SER A 467 25.13 -8.05 -30.75
N THR A 468 24.49 -8.94 -31.53
CA THR A 468 23.43 -9.89 -31.16
C THR A 468 23.97 -11.24 -30.68
N ALA A 469 24.89 -11.30 -29.72
CA ALA A 469 25.32 -12.58 -29.15
C ALA A 469 25.78 -12.51 -27.69
N SER A 470 25.51 -13.59 -26.94
CA SER A 470 25.89 -13.95 -25.55
C SER A 470 24.87 -13.68 -24.44
N LYS A 471 24.02 -14.67 -24.12
CA LYS A 471 22.90 -14.56 -23.16
C LYS A 471 23.23 -14.90 -21.70
N ASN A 472 24.48 -15.17 -21.32
CA ASN A 472 24.76 -15.68 -19.97
C ASN A 472 25.57 -14.67 -19.15
N GLY A 473 24.94 -14.03 -18.16
CA GLY A 473 25.58 -13.14 -17.18
C GLY A 473 25.26 -11.63 -17.28
N ARG A 474 24.11 -11.25 -17.86
CA ARG A 474 23.78 -9.85 -18.16
C ARG A 474 22.78 -9.24 -17.18
N THR A 475 23.05 -8.00 -16.78
CA THR A 475 22.09 -7.13 -16.10
C THR A 475 21.16 -6.50 -17.15
N LYS A 476 19.88 -6.23 -16.81
CA LYS A 476 18.91 -5.64 -17.76
C LYS A 476 19.33 -4.27 -18.33
N LEU A 477 20.36 -3.63 -17.76
CA LEU A 477 20.83 -2.29 -18.11
C LEU A 477 22.14 -2.27 -18.93
N GLY A 478 22.76 -3.42 -19.21
CA GLY A 478 24.01 -3.49 -19.99
C GLY A 478 25.25 -2.97 -19.25
N ALA A 479 25.17 -2.80 -17.92
CA ALA A 479 26.31 -2.43 -17.08
C ALA A 479 27.12 -3.66 -16.67
N PHE A 480 28.44 -3.48 -16.50
CA PHE A 480 29.33 -4.51 -15.97
C PHE A 480 28.96 -4.87 -14.52
N THR A 481 29.19 -6.12 -14.15
CA THR A 481 29.22 -6.54 -12.74
C THR A 481 30.60 -6.25 -12.14
N LEU A 482 30.70 -6.18 -10.80
CA LEU A 482 31.99 -5.98 -10.13
C LEU A 482 32.97 -7.12 -10.44
N GLY A 483 32.49 -8.37 -10.53
CA GLY A 483 33.30 -9.52 -10.93
C GLY A 483 33.87 -9.36 -12.34
N GLN A 484 33.07 -8.88 -13.30
CA GLN A 484 33.56 -8.60 -14.66
C GLN A 484 34.61 -7.48 -14.70
N LEU A 485 34.46 -6.44 -13.88
CA LEU A 485 35.47 -5.38 -13.78
C LEU A 485 36.78 -5.91 -13.17
N GLN A 486 36.69 -6.80 -12.18
CA GLN A 486 37.85 -7.47 -11.60
C GLN A 486 38.55 -8.38 -12.62
N GLU A 487 37.80 -9.25 -13.32
CA GLU A 487 38.33 -10.11 -14.38
C GLU A 487 39.02 -9.30 -15.49
N ALA A 488 38.39 -8.21 -15.93
CA ALA A 488 38.95 -7.33 -16.96
C ALA A 488 40.22 -6.60 -16.51
N SER A 489 40.42 -6.41 -15.20
CA SER A 489 41.62 -5.80 -14.65
C SER A 489 42.82 -6.76 -14.59
N MET A 490 42.58 -8.08 -14.72
CA MET A 490 43.57 -9.14 -14.52
C MET A 490 44.33 -9.03 -13.18
N SER A 491 43.70 -8.42 -12.18
CA SER A 491 44.26 -8.13 -10.87
C SER A 491 43.23 -8.43 -9.79
N SER A 492 43.71 -8.72 -8.58
CA SER A 492 42.84 -8.86 -7.41
C SER A 492 42.19 -7.52 -7.03
N SER A 493 42.84 -6.39 -7.34
CA SER A 493 42.28 -5.06 -7.17
C SER A 493 41.99 -4.36 -8.49
N PHE A 494 41.00 -3.48 -8.51
CA PHE A 494 40.62 -2.72 -9.69
C PHE A 494 40.02 -1.35 -9.37
N LEU A 495 40.26 -0.41 -10.28
CA LEU A 495 39.74 0.95 -10.19
C LEU A 495 38.35 1.07 -10.82
N MET A 496 37.44 1.77 -10.13
CA MET A 496 36.13 2.13 -10.67
C MET A 496 35.66 3.52 -10.18
N VAL A 497 34.81 4.16 -10.97
CA VAL A 497 34.07 5.37 -10.56
C VAL A 497 32.77 4.97 -9.88
N THR A 498 32.46 5.57 -8.74
CA THR A 498 31.19 5.39 -8.03
C THR A 498 30.66 6.71 -7.45
N PRO A 499 29.34 6.86 -7.23
CA PRO A 499 28.81 7.99 -6.47
C PRO A 499 29.26 7.96 -5.00
N THR A 500 29.54 9.13 -4.43
CA THR A 500 29.87 9.27 -2.99
C THR A 500 28.76 8.79 -2.07
N SER A 501 27.49 8.87 -2.50
CA SER A 501 26.33 8.35 -1.75
C SER A 501 26.31 6.82 -1.61
N LEU A 502 27.18 6.10 -2.32
CA LEU A 502 27.34 4.65 -2.19
C LEU A 502 28.56 4.26 -1.36
N LEU A 503 29.21 5.23 -0.70
CA LEU A 503 30.45 5.04 0.02
C LEU A 503 30.31 5.46 1.48
N ILE A 504 30.81 4.61 2.37
CA ILE A 504 30.99 4.90 3.79
C ILE A 504 32.45 4.64 4.17
N PHE A 505 32.96 5.26 5.23
CA PHE A 505 34.28 4.86 5.74
C PHE A 505 34.21 3.45 6.32
N ASP A 506 35.26 2.67 6.04
CA ASP A 506 35.43 1.36 6.65
C ASP A 506 36.01 1.54 8.07
N ASN A 507 35.13 1.38 9.07
CA ASN A 507 35.49 1.45 10.49
C ASN A 507 35.84 0.07 11.08
N CYS A 508 35.94 -0.98 10.26
CA CYS A 508 36.24 -2.32 10.79
C CYS A 508 37.66 -2.35 11.36
N ASN A 509 37.79 -2.76 12.63
CA ASN A 509 39.09 -3.14 13.17
C ASN A 509 39.56 -4.40 12.44
N VAL A 510 40.80 -4.39 11.95
CA VAL A 510 41.44 -5.47 11.15
C VAL A 510 41.33 -6.88 11.78
N ARG A 511 40.93 -7.00 13.05
CA ARG A 511 40.75 -8.26 13.78
C ARG A 511 39.44 -9.01 13.47
N ASP A 512 38.41 -8.35 12.94
CA ASP A 512 37.09 -8.99 12.75
C ASP A 512 36.98 -9.78 11.42
N ILE A 513 37.88 -9.53 10.47
CA ILE A 513 37.89 -10.21 9.16
C ILE A 513 38.40 -11.66 9.27
N GLU A 514 39.38 -11.92 10.14
CA GLU A 514 39.92 -13.27 10.37
C GLU A 514 38.87 -14.21 11.03
N ALA A 515 37.91 -13.66 11.76
CA ALA A 515 36.83 -14.44 12.36
C ALA A 515 35.79 -14.90 11.31
N LEU A 516 35.47 -14.06 10.32
CA LEU A 516 34.51 -14.42 9.26
C LEU A 516 35.04 -15.47 8.30
N GLU A 517 36.33 -15.42 7.92
CA GLU A 517 36.94 -16.40 7.02
C GLU A 517 36.97 -17.82 7.62
N SER A 518 37.00 -17.94 8.95
CA SER A 518 36.99 -19.23 9.64
C SER A 518 35.61 -19.92 9.66
N SER A 519 34.52 -19.16 9.55
CA SER A 519 33.14 -19.69 9.64
C SER A 519 32.58 -20.28 8.34
N VAL A 520 33.21 -20.00 7.18
CA VAL A 520 32.67 -20.41 5.86
C VAL A 520 33.08 -21.83 5.47
N ASN A 521 34.08 -22.42 6.14
CA ASN A 521 34.71 -23.68 5.68
C ASN A 521 34.30 -24.95 6.44
N THR A 522 33.26 -24.92 7.28
CA THR A 522 32.75 -26.13 7.96
C THR A 522 31.23 -26.20 8.01
N GLN A 523 30.59 -26.49 6.87
CA GLN A 523 29.29 -27.16 6.86
C GLN A 523 29.31 -28.33 5.88
N ALA A 524 29.41 -29.53 6.45
CA ALA A 524 29.18 -30.79 5.74
C ALA A 524 27.69 -30.91 5.36
N PRO A 525 27.36 -31.61 4.26
CA PRO A 525 25.97 -31.75 3.82
C PRO A 525 25.18 -32.64 4.79
N MET A 526 24.07 -32.11 5.31
CA MET A 526 23.10 -32.85 6.12
C MET A 526 22.35 -33.88 5.26
N PRO A 527 22.03 -35.07 5.81
CA PRO A 527 21.37 -36.13 5.06
C PRO A 527 19.87 -35.85 4.85
N PHE A 528 19.38 -36.27 3.69
CA PHE A 528 17.98 -36.28 3.27
C PHE A 528 17.08 -36.92 4.36
N MET A 529 16.05 -36.20 4.81
CA MET A 529 14.94 -36.76 5.59
C MET A 529 13.83 -37.22 4.64
N GLU A 530 13.47 -38.50 4.73
CA GLU A 530 12.28 -39.09 4.11
C GLU A 530 10.98 -38.56 4.77
N PRO A 531 9.86 -38.48 4.02
CA PRO A 531 8.60 -38.01 4.56
C PRO A 531 7.92 -39.07 5.44
N PHE A 532 7.52 -38.64 6.63
CA PHE A 532 6.69 -39.40 7.58
C PHE A 532 5.28 -39.66 7.00
N LEU A 533 4.90 -40.95 6.90
CA LEU A 533 3.51 -41.39 6.78
C LEU A 533 2.83 -41.38 8.16
N PRO A 534 1.55 -41.01 8.28
CA PRO A 534 0.80 -41.13 9.52
C PRO A 534 0.37 -42.59 9.78
N PRO A 535 0.25 -43.01 11.06
CA PRO A 535 -0.05 -44.39 11.41
C PRO A 535 -1.54 -44.73 11.30
N ASP A 536 -1.76 -46.00 11.04
CA ASP A 536 -3.03 -46.72 10.88
C ASP A 536 -4.05 -46.43 11.99
N MET A 537 -5.30 -46.14 11.59
CA MET A 537 -6.48 -46.32 12.43
C MET A 537 -7.22 -47.57 11.99
N GLU A 538 -7.28 -48.56 12.86
CA GLU A 538 -8.14 -49.74 12.74
C GLU A 538 -9.49 -49.56 13.48
N PRO A 539 -10.52 -50.39 13.15
CA PRO A 539 -11.91 -49.95 13.06
C PRO A 539 -12.78 -50.36 14.25
N GLY A 540 -13.90 -49.64 14.42
CA GLY A 540 -14.95 -49.94 15.40
C GLY A 540 -16.36 -49.79 14.81
N LEU A 541 -16.87 -50.92 14.31
CA LEU A 541 -18.24 -51.47 14.26
C LEU A 541 -19.49 -50.56 14.40
N GLU A 542 -20.31 -50.67 13.33
CA GLU A 542 -21.77 -50.98 13.28
C GLU A 542 -22.80 -50.15 14.07
N SER A 543 -23.75 -49.56 13.33
CA SER A 543 -25.14 -50.05 13.31
C SER A 543 -25.98 -49.44 12.18
N ASP A 544 -26.81 -50.28 11.59
CA ASP A 544 -27.66 -50.15 10.40
C ASP A 544 -28.80 -49.12 10.44
N SER A 545 -29.21 -48.63 9.26
CA SER A 545 -30.52 -48.96 8.65
C SER A 545 -30.76 -48.15 7.36
N GLU A 546 -30.87 -48.87 6.23
CA GLU A 546 -31.94 -48.84 5.19
C GLU A 546 -32.57 -47.48 4.77
N GLU A 547 -32.88 -47.13 3.51
CA GLU A 547 -33.00 -47.84 2.23
C GLU A 547 -33.30 -46.79 1.11
N SER A 548 -33.25 -47.26 -0.15
CA SER A 548 -33.93 -46.79 -1.37
C SER A 548 -33.27 -45.74 -2.29
N ASP A 549 -32.53 -46.27 -3.26
CA ASP A 549 -32.83 -46.30 -4.71
C ASP A 549 -32.86 -45.02 -5.58
N ASP A 550 -31.80 -44.93 -6.40
CA ASP A 550 -31.82 -45.06 -7.86
C ASP A 550 -32.28 -43.85 -8.71
N GLN A 551 -31.34 -43.22 -9.43
CA GLN A 551 -31.25 -43.34 -10.89
C GLN A 551 -30.13 -42.48 -11.51
N SER A 552 -29.32 -43.16 -12.31
CA SER A 552 -28.20 -42.69 -13.13
C SER A 552 -28.62 -42.07 -14.47
N TYR A 553 -27.93 -41.02 -14.92
CA TYR A 553 -27.76 -40.63 -16.33
C TYR A 553 -26.42 -39.83 -16.50
N PRO A 554 -25.82 -39.74 -17.70
CA PRO A 554 -24.40 -39.91 -17.90
C PRO A 554 -23.62 -38.59 -18.02
N GLN A 555 -22.36 -38.64 -17.60
CA GLN A 555 -21.36 -37.61 -17.88
C GLN A 555 -21.10 -37.52 -19.39
N GLN A 556 -21.21 -36.31 -19.95
CA GLN A 556 -20.58 -35.93 -21.21
C GLN A 556 -19.45 -34.94 -20.95
N ASP A 557 -18.25 -35.35 -21.35
CA ASP A 557 -17.03 -34.55 -21.43
C ASP A 557 -17.21 -33.36 -22.36
N PHE A 558 -16.98 -32.15 -21.85
CA PHE A 558 -16.61 -31.00 -22.66
C PHE A 558 -15.26 -30.45 -22.19
N THR A 559 -14.25 -30.69 -23.02
CA THR A 559 -12.90 -30.15 -22.87
C THR A 559 -12.87 -28.69 -23.36
N GLY A 560 -12.94 -27.75 -22.43
CA GLY A 560 -12.78 -26.32 -22.68
C GLY A 560 -11.63 -25.72 -21.87
N LYS A 561 -10.40 -25.81 -22.38
CA LYS A 561 -9.20 -25.19 -21.81
C LYS A 561 -9.21 -23.68 -22.09
N SER A 562 -9.57 -22.84 -21.12
CA SER A 562 -9.02 -21.47 -20.98
C SER A 562 -9.37 -20.74 -19.67
N SER A 563 -10.28 -21.22 -18.83
CA SER A 563 -10.69 -20.50 -17.59
C SER A 563 -10.27 -21.17 -16.28
N THR A 564 -9.65 -22.34 -16.31
CA THR A 564 -9.38 -23.16 -15.12
C THR A 564 -8.05 -22.83 -14.41
N LEU A 565 -7.11 -22.16 -15.09
CA LEU A 565 -5.77 -21.91 -14.52
C LEU A 565 -5.77 -20.78 -13.46
N ALA A 566 -6.63 -19.77 -13.60
CA ALA A 566 -6.72 -18.66 -12.65
C ALA A 566 -7.40 -19.06 -11.33
N ALA A 567 -8.41 -19.95 -11.40
CA ALA A 567 -9.07 -20.50 -10.22
C ALA A 567 -8.18 -21.49 -9.46
N GLN A 568 -7.39 -22.32 -10.18
CA GLN A 568 -6.46 -23.26 -9.56
C GLN A 568 -5.24 -22.58 -8.91
N MET A 569 -4.77 -21.44 -9.44
CA MET A 569 -3.68 -20.67 -8.81
C MET A 569 -4.12 -19.91 -7.54
N LEU A 570 -5.39 -19.50 -7.45
CA LEU A 570 -5.97 -18.90 -6.23
C LEU A 570 -6.21 -19.94 -5.13
N GLN A 571 -6.64 -21.16 -5.49
CA GLN A 571 -6.82 -22.28 -4.56
C GLN A 571 -5.48 -22.77 -3.97
N ALA A 572 -4.43 -22.91 -4.81
CA ALA A 572 -3.13 -23.40 -4.39
C ALA A 572 -2.36 -22.42 -3.46
N ASN A 573 -2.56 -21.11 -3.62
CA ASN A 573 -2.00 -20.12 -2.69
C ASN A 573 -2.75 -20.06 -1.35
N TYR A 574 -3.99 -20.55 -1.28
CA TYR A 574 -4.80 -20.54 -0.06
C TYR A 574 -4.46 -21.71 0.87
N GLU A 575 -4.15 -22.89 0.32
CA GLU A 575 -3.80 -24.08 1.10
C GLU A 575 -2.40 -23.99 1.74
N ALA A 576 -1.49 -23.19 1.18
CA ALA A 576 -0.16 -22.96 1.76
C ALA A 576 -0.16 -21.98 2.98
N SER A 577 -1.22 -21.19 3.16
CA SER A 577 -1.32 -20.18 4.24
C SER A 577 -2.09 -20.68 5.47
N ALA A 578 -2.86 -21.77 5.34
CA ALA A 578 -3.73 -22.29 6.41
C ALA A 578 -3.01 -23.16 7.47
N VAL A 579 -1.70 -23.41 7.32
CA VAL A 579 -0.89 -24.19 8.29
C VAL A 579 0.07 -23.27 9.05
N SER A 580 -0.45 -22.22 9.67
CA SER A 580 0.17 -21.58 10.84
C SER A 580 -0.88 -20.72 11.55
N ARG A 581 -1.26 -21.11 12.77
CA ARG A 581 -2.18 -20.32 13.59
C ARG A 581 -1.46 -19.06 14.07
N GLY A 582 -1.95 -17.91 13.61
CA GLY A 582 -1.54 -16.58 14.04
C GLY A 582 -2.02 -15.61 12.97
N ILE A 583 -2.81 -14.61 13.35
CA ILE A 583 -3.42 -13.63 12.45
C ILE A 583 -2.30 -12.89 11.69
N VAL A 584 -2.25 -13.03 10.36
CA VAL A 584 -1.30 -12.32 9.50
C VAL A 584 -2.07 -11.49 8.47
N PHE A 585 -1.92 -10.16 8.54
CA PHE A 585 -2.23 -9.28 7.40
C PHE A 585 -0.93 -9.04 6.64
N THR A 586 -0.76 -9.69 5.48
CA THR A 586 0.29 -9.31 4.53
C THR A 586 -0.24 -8.25 3.58
N SER A 587 0.32 -7.04 3.65
CA SER A 587 0.38 -6.13 2.51
C SER A 587 1.38 -6.71 1.50
N VAL A 588 0.93 -6.95 0.26
CA VAL A 588 1.82 -7.27 -0.85
C VAL A 588 1.76 -6.08 -1.83
N TYR A 589 2.86 -5.32 -1.81
CA TYR A 589 3.36 -4.25 -2.69
C TYR A 589 2.43 -3.53 -3.69
#